data_AF-A0A932XTM2-F1
#
_entry.id   AF-A0A932XTM2-F1
#
_cell.length_a   1.000
_cell.length_b   1.000
_cell.length_c   1.000
_cell.angle_alpha   90.00
_cell.angle_beta   90.00
_cell.angle_gamma   90.00
#
_symmetry.space_group_name_H-M   'P 1'
#
loop_
_entity.id
_entity.type
_entity.pdbx_description
1 polymer ?
#
loop_
_entity_poly.entity_id
_entity_poly.type
_entity_poly.pdbx_seq_one_letter_code
_entity_poly.pdbx_strand_id
1 'polypeptide(L)'
;MQFQHSEWLHGFWIVLLFLLFFFWAGKRKKSLLEKFGKWKTLKSLIESHSQVKEKLKKALLLGVLSLLVVTMAQPQWGETKKEIQRKGVEVMFLVDTSLSMLAEDVSPSRIGKAKLEMKAALRQLKGDRI
;
A
#
# COMPACT_ATOMS: atom_id res chain seq x y z
N MET A 1 6.03 -3.36 -3.98
CA MET A 1 5.24 -2.42 -4.78
C MET A 1 4.50 -1.54 -3.80
N GLN A 2 4.87 -0.28 -3.71
CA GLN A 2 4.18 0.69 -2.85
C GLN A 2 3.40 1.64 -3.74
N PHE A 3 2.20 2.00 -3.31
CA PHE A 3 1.37 3.01 -3.97
C PHE A 3 1.55 4.31 -3.19
N GLN A 4 2.00 5.37 -3.85
CA GLN A 4 2.16 6.68 -3.22
C GLN A 4 0.81 7.24 -2.77
N HIS A 5 -0.25 6.91 -3.51
CA HIS A 5 -1.61 7.35 -3.24
C HIS A 5 -2.58 6.17 -3.33
N SER A 6 -2.61 5.34 -2.28
CA SER A 6 -3.50 4.17 -2.18
C SER A 6 -4.98 4.53 -2.27
N GLU A 7 -5.36 5.75 -1.89
CA GLU A 7 -6.75 6.25 -1.93
C GLU A 7 -7.38 6.15 -3.33
N TRP A 8 -6.58 6.34 -4.38
CA TRP A 8 -7.09 6.29 -5.76
C TRP A 8 -7.51 4.89 -6.20
N LEU A 9 -7.07 3.83 -5.49
CA LEU A 9 -7.55 2.46 -5.75
C LEU A 9 -9.06 2.32 -5.50
N HIS A 10 -9.66 3.19 -4.68
CA HIS A 10 -11.12 3.24 -4.55
C HIS A 10 -11.82 3.64 -5.85
N GLY A 11 -11.11 4.21 -6.83
CA GLY A 11 -11.61 4.46 -8.18
C GLY A 11 -12.08 3.19 -8.91
N PHE A 12 -11.61 2.00 -8.52
CA PHE A 12 -12.14 0.74 -9.04
C PHE A 12 -13.62 0.50 -8.70
N TRP A 13 -14.16 1.11 -7.63
CA TRP A 13 -15.60 1.08 -7.35
C TRP A 13 -16.41 1.76 -8.45
N ILE A 14 -15.89 2.86 -9.01
CA ILE A 14 -16.52 3.56 -10.14
C ILE A 14 -16.49 2.67 -11.38
N VAL A 15 -15.35 2.02 -11.66
CA VAL A 15 -15.23 1.06 -12.78
C VAL A 15 -16.22 -0.10 -12.61
N LEU A 16 -16.37 -0.64 -11.40
CA LEU A 16 -17.32 -1.70 -11.09
C LEU A 16 -18.77 -1.24 -11.27
N LEU A 17 -19.10 -0.02 -10.85
CA LEU A 17 -20.42 0.58 -11.06
C LEU A 17 -20.75 0.71 -12.55
N PHE A 18 -19.79 1.16 -13.38
CA PHE A 18 -19.96 1.21 -14.84
C PHE A 18 -20.15 -0.18 -15.46
N LEU A 19 -19.43 -1.19 -14.96
CA LEU A 19 -19.60 -2.59 -15.38
C LEU A 19 -21.02 -3.08 -15.10
N LEU A 20 -21.52 -2.88 -13.88
CA LEU A 20 -22.87 -3.26 -13.47
C LEU A 20 -23.92 -2.49 -14.27
N PHE A 21 -23.71 -1.19 -14.51
CA PHE A 21 -24.59 -0.37 -15.34
C PHE A 21 -24.67 -0.91 -16.77
N PHE A 22 -23.55 -1.22 -17.42
CA PHE A 22 -23.55 -1.78 -18.78
C PHE A 22 -24.22 -3.16 -18.83
N PHE A 23 -24.03 -3.98 -17.81
CA PHE A 23 -24.69 -5.29 -17.72
C PHE A 23 -26.20 -5.17 -17.53
N TRP A 24 -26.64 -4.30 -16.62
CA TRP A 24 -28.05 -4.01 -16.38
C TRP A 24 -28.72 -3.37 -17.59
N ALA A 25 -28.08 -2.38 -18.22
CA ALA A 25 -28.56 -1.74 -19.44
C ALA A 25 -28.68 -2.76 -20.59
N GLY A 26 -27.74 -3.69 -20.71
CA GLY A 26 -27.82 -4.79 -21.67
C GLY A 26 -29.01 -5.72 -21.42
N LYS A 27 -29.23 -6.13 -20.16
CA LYS A 27 -30.39 -6.95 -19.77
C LYS A 27 -31.72 -6.23 -20.00
N ARG A 28 -31.79 -4.94 -19.63
CA ARG A 28 -33.00 -4.13 -19.79
C ARG A 28 -33.31 -3.87 -21.26
N LYS A 29 -32.29 -3.57 -22.08
CA LYS A 29 -32.43 -3.48 -23.54
C LYS A 29 -33.01 -4.77 -24.11
N LYS A 30 -32.50 -5.93 -23.71
CA LYS A 30 -33.04 -7.23 -24.15
C LYS A 30 -34.50 -7.43 -23.74
N SER A 31 -34.84 -7.18 -22.47
CA SER A 31 -36.21 -7.33 -21.95
C SER A 31 -37.22 -6.35 -22.58
N LEU A 32 -36.80 -5.12 -22.89
CA LEU A 32 -37.65 -4.16 -23.60
C LEU A 32 -37.90 -4.60 -25.04
N LEU A 33 -36.84 -5.02 -25.76
CA LEU A 33 -36.95 -5.51 -27.14
C LEU A 33 -37.84 -6.76 -27.25
N GLU A 34 -37.87 -7.61 -26.23
CA GLU A 34 -38.78 -8.77 -26.15
C GLU A 34 -40.26 -8.35 -26.01
N LYS A 35 -40.54 -7.21 -25.37
CA LYS A 35 -41.91 -6.68 -25.17
C LYS A 35 -42.47 -5.94 -26.39
N PHE A 36 -41.62 -5.42 -27.28
CA PHE A 36 -42.05 -4.59 -28.43
C PHE A 36 -42.55 -5.38 -29.66
N GLY A 37 -42.58 -6.72 -29.61
CA GLY A 37 -43.24 -7.55 -30.63
C GLY A 37 -42.39 -7.84 -31.88
N LYS A 38 -42.43 -9.11 -32.31
CA LYS A 38 -41.63 -9.72 -33.41
C LYS A 38 -40.12 -9.42 -33.33
N TRP A 39 -39.46 -10.11 -32.38
CA TRP A 39 -38.00 -10.25 -32.26
C TRP A 39 -37.26 -10.35 -33.59
N LYS A 40 -37.84 -11.04 -34.60
CA LYS A 40 -37.22 -11.24 -35.91
C LYS A 40 -37.12 -9.96 -36.77
N THR A 41 -38.10 -9.06 -36.69
CA THR A 41 -38.15 -7.82 -37.50
C THR A 41 -37.29 -6.72 -36.86
N LEU A 42 -37.31 -6.64 -35.53
CA LEU A 42 -36.55 -5.65 -34.76
C LEU A 42 -35.05 -5.98 -34.71
N LYS A 43 -34.70 -7.27 -34.61
CA LYS A 43 -33.32 -7.74 -34.66
C LYS A 43 -32.69 -7.47 -36.03
N SER A 44 -33.45 -7.58 -37.13
CA SER A 44 -32.96 -7.26 -38.48
C SER A 44 -32.62 -5.78 -38.67
N LEU A 45 -33.34 -4.85 -38.04
CA LEU A 45 -32.97 -3.42 -38.02
C LEU A 45 -31.72 -3.15 -37.17
N ILE A 46 -31.59 -3.82 -36.02
CA ILE A 46 -30.48 -3.65 -35.07
C ILE A 46 -29.21 -4.42 -35.49
N GLU A 47 -29.33 -5.50 -36.27
CA GLU A 47 -28.22 -6.31 -36.81
C GLU A 47 -27.36 -5.55 -37.83
N SER A 48 -27.82 -4.39 -38.32
CA SER A 48 -26.95 -3.43 -39.02
C SER A 48 -25.79 -2.93 -38.14
N HIS A 49 -25.91 -3.08 -36.81
CA HIS A 49 -24.88 -2.73 -35.84
C HIS A 49 -24.11 -3.98 -35.36
N SER A 50 -22.80 -3.98 -35.59
CA SER A 50 -21.94 -5.09 -35.16
C SER A 50 -21.87 -5.16 -33.62
N GLN A 51 -22.47 -6.20 -33.04
CA GLN A 51 -22.43 -6.44 -31.58
C GLN A 51 -21.00 -6.64 -31.06
N VAL A 52 -20.11 -7.17 -31.90
CA VAL A 52 -18.68 -7.31 -31.56
C VAL A 52 -18.04 -5.93 -31.40
N LYS A 53 -18.28 -5.00 -32.32
CA LYS A 53 -17.78 -3.62 -32.22
C LYS A 53 -18.35 -2.90 -31.00
N GLU A 54 -19.63 -3.09 -30.68
CA GLU A 54 -20.25 -2.49 -29.49
C GLU A 54 -19.63 -3.02 -28.18
N LYS A 55 -19.42 -4.34 -28.07
CA LYS A 55 -18.76 -4.96 -26.91
C LYS A 55 -17.30 -4.50 -26.79
N LEU A 56 -16.58 -4.45 -27.91
CA LEU A 56 -15.19 -3.99 -27.93
C LEU A 56 -15.07 -2.53 -27.49
N LYS A 57 -15.97 -1.65 -27.97
CA LYS A 57 -15.98 -0.24 -27.53
C LYS A 57 -16.19 -0.10 -26.02
N LYS A 58 -17.13 -0.87 -25.44
CA LYS A 58 -17.36 -0.88 -23.98
C LYS A 58 -16.16 -1.43 -23.22
N ALA A 59 -15.55 -2.51 -23.71
CA ALA A 59 -14.36 -3.10 -23.10
C ALA A 59 -13.17 -2.12 -23.13
N LEU A 60 -12.94 -1.44 -24.26
CA LEU A 60 -11.91 -0.41 -24.38
C LEU A 60 -12.16 0.75 -23.42
N LEU A 61 -13.40 1.22 -23.30
CA LEU A 61 -13.75 2.30 -22.36
C LEU A 61 -13.46 1.90 -20.91
N LEU A 62 -13.86 0.70 -20.50
CA LEU A 62 -13.58 0.16 -19.17
C LEU A 62 -12.08 -0.04 -18.94
N GLY A 63 -11.35 -0.48 -19.97
CA GLY A 63 -9.90 -0.62 -19.94
C GLY A 63 -9.19 0.71 -19.71
N VAL A 64 -9.57 1.76 -20.45
CA VAL A 64 -9.04 3.12 -20.27
C VAL A 64 -9.32 3.63 -18.86
N LEU A 65 -10.55 3.48 -18.36
CA LEU A 65 -10.89 3.88 -16.99
C LEU A 65 -10.05 3.13 -15.95
N SER A 66 -9.85 1.83 -16.13
CA SER A 66 -9.02 1.01 -15.24
C SER A 66 -7.56 1.47 -15.27
N LEU A 67 -7.01 1.77 -16.44
CA LEU A 67 -5.65 2.27 -16.58
C LEU A 67 -5.47 3.64 -15.93
N LEU A 68 -6.45 4.55 -16.07
CA LEU A 68 -6.42 5.85 -15.39
C LEU A 68 -6.35 5.70 -13.88
N VAL A 69 -7.13 4.79 -13.30
CA VAL A 69 -7.09 4.48 -11.85
C VAL A 69 -5.70 3.99 -11.44
N VAL A 70 -5.11 3.08 -12.22
CA VAL A 70 -3.75 2.57 -11.94
C VAL A 70 -2.70 3.69 -12.06
N THR A 71 -2.79 4.55 -13.07
CA THR A 71 -1.87 5.68 -13.23
C THR A 71 -1.98 6.67 -12.07
N MET A 72 -3.20 6.98 -11.62
CA MET A 72 -3.43 7.86 -10.47
C MET A 72 -2.91 7.27 -9.15
N ALA A 73 -2.98 5.95 -8.99
CA ALA A 73 -2.43 5.27 -7.81
C ALA A 73 -0.90 5.33 -7.72
N GLN A 74 -0.22 5.73 -8.81
CA GLN A 74 1.24 5.86 -8.92
C GLN A 74 1.99 4.64 -8.34
N PRO A 75 1.89 3.47 -8.98
CA PRO A 75 2.63 2.29 -8.55
C PRO A 75 4.13 2.54 -8.66
N GLN A 76 4.85 2.39 -7.56
CA GLN A 76 6.30 2.49 -7.53
C GLN A 76 6.92 1.10 -7.31
N TRP A 77 7.88 0.77 -8.18
CA TRP A 77 8.75 -0.39 -8.05
C TRP A 77 10.15 0.09 -7.67
N GLY A 78 10.70 -0.45 -6.59
CA GLY A 78 12.02 -0.07 -6.10
C GLY A 78 12.17 -0.32 -4.61
N GLU A 79 13.39 -0.11 -4.11
CA GLU A 79 13.68 -0.17 -2.69
C GLU A 79 13.24 1.13 -2.03
N THR A 80 12.27 1.05 -1.11
CA THR A 80 12.10 2.11 -0.13
C THR A 80 13.32 2.12 0.75
N LYS A 81 14.21 3.10 0.54
CA LYS A 81 15.11 3.56 1.59
C LYS A 81 14.21 4.14 2.68
N LYS A 82 13.72 3.27 3.55
CA LYS A 82 13.11 3.70 4.80
C LYS A 82 14.27 4.36 5.52
N GLU A 83 14.32 5.69 5.49
CA GLU A 83 15.16 6.44 6.41
C GLU A 83 14.65 6.09 7.80
N ILE A 84 15.24 5.05 8.37
CA ILE A 84 15.14 4.82 9.80
C ILE A 84 15.89 6.00 10.37
N GLN A 85 15.15 7.05 10.72
CA GLN A 85 15.65 8.09 11.60
C GLN A 85 16.01 7.38 12.90
N ARG A 86 17.27 6.95 13.00
CA ARG A 86 17.86 6.59 14.27
C ARG A 86 17.87 7.88 15.07
N LYS A 87 16.83 8.05 15.90
CA LYS A 87 16.88 9.04 16.97
C LYS A 87 18.08 8.65 17.83
N GLY A 88 19.11 9.49 17.80
CA GLY A 88 20.19 9.37 18.77
C GLY A 88 19.55 9.42 20.16
N VAL A 89 19.83 8.41 20.98
CA VAL A 89 19.29 8.35 22.35
C VAL A 89 20.30 9.01 23.28
N GLU A 90 19.86 9.92 24.15
CA GLU A 90 20.72 10.45 25.21
C GLU A 90 20.77 9.43 26.36
N VAL A 91 21.97 8.97 26.71
CA VAL A 91 22.16 7.91 27.72
C VAL A 91 22.97 8.46 28.90
N MET A 92 22.34 8.57 30.07
CA MET A 92 23.01 8.95 31.32
C MET A 92 23.34 7.70 32.16
N PHE A 93 24.61 7.56 32.56
CA PHE A 93 25.04 6.51 33.49
C PHE A 93 25.02 7.04 34.92
N LEU A 94 24.21 6.42 35.78
CA LEU A 94 24.21 6.66 37.23
C LEU A 94 24.91 5.49 37.91
N VAL A 95 26.03 5.77 38.58
CA VAL A 95 26.88 4.75 39.21
C VAL A 95 27.11 5.11 40.67
N ASP A 96 26.87 4.15 41.56
CA ASP A 96 27.16 4.30 42.98
C ASP A 96 28.69 4.38 43.21
N THR A 97 29.11 5.24 44.13
CA THR A 97 30.51 5.47 44.53
C THR A 97 30.75 5.17 46.02
N SER A 98 29.80 4.51 46.69
CA SER A 98 29.92 4.05 48.07
C SER A 98 31.13 3.15 48.32
N LEU A 99 31.57 3.04 49.58
CA LEU A 99 32.71 2.18 49.96
C LEU A 99 32.52 0.71 49.56
N SER A 100 31.27 0.22 49.53
CA SER A 100 30.95 -1.12 49.04
C SER A 100 31.30 -1.35 47.57
N MET A 101 31.47 -0.29 46.77
CA MET A 101 31.86 -0.39 45.37
C MET A 101 33.36 -0.65 45.17
N LEU A 102 34.17 -0.51 46.24
CA LEU A 102 35.57 -0.93 46.26
C LEU A 102 35.76 -2.43 46.54
N ALA A 103 34.69 -3.16 46.84
CA ALA A 103 34.75 -4.59 47.08
C ALA A 103 35.27 -5.34 45.83
N GLU A 104 36.09 -6.37 46.07
CA GLU A 104 36.76 -7.18 45.04
C GLU A 104 36.12 -8.56 44.86
N ASP A 105 34.88 -8.74 45.36
CA ASP A 105 34.07 -9.93 45.09
C ASP A 105 33.78 -10.13 43.60
N VAL A 106 33.94 -9.07 42.81
CA VAL A 106 34.01 -9.09 41.35
C VAL A 106 35.31 -8.42 40.90
N SER A 107 36.17 -9.14 40.19
CA SER A 107 37.43 -8.60 39.67
C SER A 107 37.18 -7.52 38.58
N PRO A 108 37.95 -6.42 38.57
CA PRO A 108 38.99 -6.03 39.54
C PRO A 108 38.43 -5.43 40.84
N SER A 109 37.30 -4.75 40.78
CA SER A 109 36.46 -4.34 41.90
C SER A 109 35.07 -4.03 41.33
N ARG A 110 34.01 -3.96 42.13
CA ARG A 110 32.66 -3.65 41.59
C ARG A 110 32.64 -2.38 40.75
N ILE A 111 33.30 -1.31 41.21
CA ILE A 111 33.45 -0.06 40.44
C ILE A 111 34.32 -0.25 39.19
N GLY A 112 35.38 -1.05 39.28
CA GLY A 112 36.24 -1.37 38.15
C GLY A 112 35.50 -2.16 37.06
N LYS A 113 34.67 -3.13 37.45
CA LYS A 113 33.81 -3.90 36.57
C LYS A 113 32.74 -3.01 35.93
N ALA A 114 32.08 -2.14 36.70
CA ALA A 114 31.10 -1.18 36.18
C ALA A 114 31.70 -0.27 35.08
N LYS A 115 32.91 0.26 35.29
CA LYS A 115 33.63 1.03 34.27
C LYS A 115 33.91 0.23 33.00
N LEU A 116 34.20 -1.07 33.13
CA LEU A 116 34.51 -1.95 32.01
C LEU A 116 33.26 -2.25 31.17
N GLU A 117 32.13 -2.53 31.83
CA GLU A 117 30.82 -2.72 31.20
C GLU A 117 30.32 -1.43 30.53
N MET A 118 30.47 -0.27 31.19
CA MET A 118 30.17 1.03 30.57
C MET A 118 30.95 1.23 29.27
N LYS A 119 32.27 0.97 29.28
CA LYS A 119 33.10 1.05 28.06
C LYS A 119 32.62 0.09 26.97
N ALA A 120 32.14 -1.10 27.34
CA ALA A 120 31.59 -2.06 26.39
C ALA A 120 30.25 -1.57 25.81
N ALA A 121 29.37 -1.00 26.63
CA ALA A 121 28.11 -0.40 26.20
C ALA A 121 28.33 0.79 25.25
N LEU A 122 29.29 1.67 25.56
CA LEU A 122 29.68 2.80 24.71
C LEU A 122 30.15 2.37 23.31
N ARG A 123 30.78 1.19 23.17
CA ARG A 123 31.19 0.67 21.86
C ARG A 123 30.03 0.22 20.98
N GLN A 124 28.88 -0.09 21.57
CA GLN A 124 27.66 -0.48 20.85
C GLN A 124 26.80 0.72 20.47
N LEU A 125 26.85 1.80 21.25
CA LEU A 125 26.19 3.08 21.02
C LEU A 125 26.94 3.93 19.97
N LYS A 126 27.10 3.42 18.74
CA LYS A 126 27.72 4.17 17.63
C LYS A 126 26.72 5.16 17.02
N GLY A 127 26.76 6.41 17.48
CA GLY A 127 25.98 7.53 16.93
C GLY A 127 25.11 8.27 17.96
N ASP A 128 25.09 7.80 19.20
CA ASP A 128 24.34 8.40 20.30
C ASP A 128 25.19 9.45 21.04
N ARG A 129 24.57 10.54 21.50
CA ARG A 129 25.22 11.52 22.40
C ARG A 129 25.07 11.03 23.85
N ILE A 130 26.12 11.22 24.64
CA ILE A 130 26.21 10.80 26.05
C ILE A 130 26.17 12.05 26.92
#